data_AF-A2D545-F1
#
_entry.id   AF-A2D545-F1
#
_cell.length_a   1.000
_cell.length_b   1.000
_cell.length_c   1.000
_cell.angle_alpha   90.00
_cell.angle_beta   90.00
_cell.angle_gamma   90.00
#
_symmetry.space_group_name_H-M   'P 1'
#
loop_
_entity.id
_entity.type
_entity.pdbx_description
1 polymer ?
#
loop_
_entity_poly.entity_id
_entity_poly.type
_entity_poly.pdbx_seq_one_letter_code
_entity_poly.pdbx_strand_id
1 'polypeptide(L)' 'LLCHLDDACISNPCHKGALCDTNPLNGQYICTCPQGYKGADCTEDVDECAM' A
#
# COMPACT_ATOMS: atom_id res chain seq x y z
N LEU A 1 10.48 13.80 3.43
CA LEU A 1 9.09 14.28 3.55
C LEU A 1 9.09 15.79 3.71
N LEU A 2 8.04 16.46 3.25
CA LEU A 2 7.76 17.84 3.65
C LEU A 2 7.54 17.86 5.16
N CYS A 3 8.10 18.83 5.87
CA CYS A 3 8.11 18.89 7.33
C CYS A 3 6.70 18.95 7.99
N HIS A 4 5.64 19.16 7.21
CA HIS A 4 4.25 19.20 7.66
C HIS A 4 3.44 17.95 7.27
N LEU A 5 4.06 16.95 6.64
CA LEU A 5 3.38 15.76 6.14
C LEU A 5 3.66 14.60 7.08
N ASP A 6 2.61 14.13 7.75
CA ASP A 6 2.64 12.88 8.52
C ASP A 6 2.94 11.68 7.62
N ASP A 7 3.65 10.70 8.19
CA ASP A 7 3.92 9.45 7.49
C ASP A 7 2.69 8.55 7.58
N ALA A 8 2.02 8.34 6.45
CA ALA A 8 0.79 7.57 6.36
C ALA A 8 1.02 6.05 6.54
N CYS A 9 2.27 5.59 6.53
CA CYS A 9 2.63 4.20 6.72
C CYS A 9 2.79 3.81 8.21
N ILE A 10 2.76 4.75 9.15
CA ILE A 10 2.86 4.48 10.60
C ILE A 10 1.79 3.48 11.07
N SER A 11 0.57 3.58 10.52
CA SER A 11 -0.54 2.69 10.88
C SER A 11 -0.48 1.32 10.20
N ASN A 12 0.52 1.05 9.36
CA ASN A 12 0.65 -0.13 8.51
C ASN A 12 -0.66 -0.45 7.73
N PRO A 13 -1.11 0.45 6.84
CA PRO A 13 -2.37 0.25 6.09
C PRO A 13 -2.28 -0.91 5.08
N CYS A 14 -1.09 -1.21 4.57
CA CYS A 14 -0.89 -2.26 3.57
C CYS A 14 -0.84 -3.67 4.19
N HIS A 15 -1.25 -4.67 3.41
CA HIS A 15 -1.13 -6.08 3.75
C HIS A 15 0.32 -6.51 4.02
N LYS A 16 0.49 -7.59 4.78
CA LYS A 16 1.82 -8.14 5.07
C LYS A 16 2.58 -8.45 3.78
N GLY A 17 3.84 -8.01 3.74
CA GLY A 17 4.73 -8.20 2.61
C GLY A 17 4.54 -7.18 1.48
N ALA A 18 3.54 -6.29 1.56
CA ALA A 18 3.45 -5.13 0.68
C ALA A 18 4.40 -4.02 1.13
N LEU A 19 4.88 -3.23 0.18
CA LEU A 19 5.69 -2.05 0.44
C LEU A 19 4.77 -0.84 0.58
N CYS A 20 4.94 -0.07 1.66
CA CYS A 20 4.17 1.15 1.92
C CYS A 20 5.04 2.38 1.71
N ASP A 21 4.56 3.32 0.89
CA ASP A 21 5.17 4.64 0.70
C ASP A 21 4.17 5.74 1.02
N THR A 22 4.65 6.83 1.62
CA THR A 22 3.86 8.06 1.79
C THR A 22 4.01 8.95 0.57
N ASN A 23 2.91 9.27 -0.10
CA ASN A 23 2.89 10.14 -1.26
C ASN A 23 3.33 11.57 -0.88
N PRO A 24 4.41 12.10 -1.46
CA PRO A 24 4.97 13.38 -1.04
C PRO A 24 4.12 14.61 -1.43
N LEU A 25 3.12 14.44 -2.31
CA LEU A 25 2.26 15.54 -2.79
C LEU A 25 0.99 15.71 -1.95
N ASN A 26 0.41 14.61 -1.47
CA ASN A 26 -0.89 14.62 -0.81
C ASN A 26 -0.92 13.88 0.54
N GLY A 27 0.19 13.25 0.95
CA GLY A 27 0.28 12.55 2.23
C GLY A 27 -0.44 11.22 2.29
N GLN A 28 -1.00 10.73 1.18
CA GLN A 28 -1.70 9.46 1.19
C GLN A 28 -0.70 8.30 1.16
N TYR A 29 -1.06 7.17 1.77
CA TYR A 29 -0.30 5.95 1.62
C TYR A 29 -0.45 5.39 0.20
N ILE A 30 0.59 4.73 -0.26
CA ILE A 30 0.63 4.00 -1.52
C ILE A 30 1.16 2.61 -1.19
N CYS A 31 0.36 1.57 -1.45
CA CYS A 31 0.79 0.20 -1.30
C CYS A 31 1.27 -0.36 -2.65
N THR A 32 2.47 -0.93 -2.67
CA THR A 32 2.92 -1.79 -3.77
C THR A 32 2.69 -3.24 -3.38
N CYS A 33 1.76 -3.89 -4.07
CA CYS A 33 1.34 -5.24 -3.75
C CYS A 33 2.36 -6.29 -4.22
N PRO A 34 2.60 -7.34 -3.42
CA PRO A 34 3.31 -8.51 -3.89
C PRO A 34 2.51 -9.23 -4.98
N GLN A 35 3.19 -10.08 -5.76
CA GLN A 35 2.52 -10.95 -6.72
C GLN A 35 1.46 -11.81 -6.01
N GLY A 36 0.28 -11.92 -6.62
CA GLY A 36 -0.86 -12.63 -6.05
C GLY A 36 -1.78 -11.78 -5.18
N TYR A 37 -1.48 -10.49 -4.97
CA TYR A 37 -2.34 -9.57 -4.21
C TYR A 37 -2.70 -8.32 -5.01
N LYS A 38 -3.89 -7.77 -4.75
CA LYS A 38 -4.44 -6.55 -5.37
C LYS A 38 -5.26 -5.74 -4.36
N GLY A 39 -5.78 -4.61 -4.84
CA GLY A 39 -6.55 -3.66 -4.04
C GLY A 39 -5.67 -2.54 -3.47
N ALA A 40 -6.31 -1.51 -2.90
CA ALA A 40 -5.61 -0.34 -2.35
C ALA A 40 -4.67 -0.71 -1.20
N ASP A 41 -5.08 -1.70 -0.40
CA ASP A 41 -4.35 -2.19 0.77
C ASP A 41 -3.65 -3.53 0.53
N CYS A 42 -3.68 -4.06 -0.71
CA CYS A 42 -3.14 -5.37 -1.05
C CYS A 42 -3.73 -6.55 -0.25
N THR A 43 -4.98 -6.42 0.21
CA THR A 43 -5.68 -7.44 1.02
C THR A 43 -6.50 -8.40 0.19
N GLU A 44 -6.73 -8.09 -1.09
CA GLU A 44 -7.47 -8.96 -2.00
C GLU A 44 -6.49 -9.92 -2.68
N ASP A 45 -6.74 -11.22 -2.55
CA ASP A 45 -6.00 -12.26 -3.26
C ASP A 45 -6.40 -12.25 -4.75
N VAL A 46 -5.42 -12.35 -5.63
CA VAL A 46 -5.63 -12.48 -7.07
C VAL A 46 -5.87 -13.96 -7.34
N ASP A 47 -7.10 -14.34 -7.71
CA ASP A 47 -7.37 -15.71 -8.12
C ASP A 47 -6.77 -15.99 -9.51
N GLU A 48 -5.55 -16.52 -9.56
CA GLU A 48 -4.90 -16.89 -10.82
C GLU A 48 -5.51 -18.13 -11.47
N CYS A 49 -6.35 -18.89 -10.77
CA CYS A 49 -7.03 -20.07 -11.32
C CYS A 49 -8.28 -19.70 -12.13
N ALA A 50 -8.79 -18.47 -11.97
CA ALA A 50 -9.93 -17.94 -12.70
C ALA A 50 -9.56 -17.21 -14.00
N MET A 51 -8.29 -17.27 -14.41
CA MET A 51 -7.76 -16.62 -15.64
C MET A 51 -7.71 -17.57 -16.84
#